data_AF-A0A8C5U1A4-F1
#
_entry.id   AF-A0A8C5U1A4-F1
#
_cell.length_a   1.000
_cell.length_b   1.000
_cell.length_c   1.000
_cell.angle_alpha   90.00
_cell.angle_beta   90.00
_cell.angle_gamma   90.00
#
_symmetry.space_group_name_H-M   'P 1'
#
loop_
_entity.id
_entity.type
_entity.pdbx_description
1 polymer ?
#
loop_
_entity_poly.entity_id
_entity_poly.type
_entity_poly.pdbx_seq_one_letter_code
_entity_poly.pdbx_strand_id
1 'polypeptide(L)'
;GRGIAPFTPDPNTLVLIDGQDIYSTIKKSQQNGKIPRFRRVRGGSELYTSDTVMDNPQFVKATTLRHEEPHQDKIYYFFREDNPDKSPEAPRNISRVAQLCKEDKGGTSSLSASKWTTFLKATLICVDPATKGNFNWLQDVFIVPADDWRHSKVYGLFTNTWGSSAVCVYSFGDIDAVFRTSRLKGYHGPNPEIKPGQCVPSGQHTPSETFKIADSHPEVEERVEPLARGPLFHNQHRYRKIGVHRVAAAGGRGYNVLYLATGTGGTREGDHSPVLCGSQSDHSPCSLPQAVLYVGSAGRVLELPMAMCRTYRSNCHSCLLARDPYCGWANGSCLPLALNRCVGTLPPIFPPNFYPPPAHPSPFPPLHPADDFRNISVLPFSRYYLNCSIESRYATYTWYHEDALVRSCNSSHAQRGCFHFIPSVGRQHYGHYVCVSEEDGFRQALVKERLLDRLGLLSRRGGAGAIPAVSWSLLVMVVAVVVAELFH
;
A
#
# COMPACT_ATOMS: atom_id res chain seq x y z
N GLY A 1 31.98 6.11 -11.01
CA GLY A 1 30.95 7.14 -11.27
C GLY A 1 30.78 8.05 -10.08
N ARG A 2 31.61 9.10 -9.95
CA ARG A 2 31.51 10.09 -8.86
C ARG A 2 30.14 10.77 -8.89
N GLY A 3 29.44 10.81 -7.77
CA GLY A 3 28.09 11.37 -7.69
C GLY A 3 27.00 10.52 -8.36
N ILE A 4 27.31 9.31 -8.85
CA ILE A 4 26.32 8.38 -9.43
C ILE A 4 26.12 7.16 -8.53
N ALA A 5 27.18 6.70 -7.86
CA ALA A 5 27.13 5.62 -6.88
C ALA A 5 27.79 6.08 -5.57
N PRO A 6 27.25 5.70 -4.40
CA PRO A 6 27.81 6.08 -3.12
C PRO A 6 29.08 5.28 -2.79
N PHE A 7 29.93 5.82 -1.92
CA PHE A 7 31.17 5.16 -1.48
C PHE A 7 30.90 3.98 -0.52
N THR A 8 29.81 4.07 0.23
CA THR A 8 29.31 3.04 1.15
C THR A 8 27.80 2.92 0.97
N PRO A 9 27.18 1.77 1.26
CA PRO A 9 25.72 1.66 1.28
C PRO A 9 25.12 2.75 2.16
N ASP A 10 24.28 3.60 1.58
CA ASP A 10 23.64 4.73 2.24
C ASP A 10 22.16 4.78 1.82
N PRO A 11 21.22 4.60 2.75
CA PRO A 11 19.78 4.60 2.43
C PRO A 11 19.27 5.98 2.02
N ASN A 12 20.04 7.06 2.23
CA ASN A 12 19.70 8.43 1.86
C ASN A 12 20.23 8.83 0.47
N THR A 13 20.36 7.86 -0.43
CA THR A 13 20.86 8.08 -1.79
C THR A 13 19.71 8.06 -2.79
N LEU A 14 19.74 9.01 -3.73
CA LEU A 14 18.72 9.15 -4.76
C LEU A 14 19.40 9.55 -6.06
N VAL A 15 19.05 8.85 -7.14
CA VAL A 15 19.48 9.15 -8.51
C VAL A 15 18.25 9.15 -9.41
N LEU A 16 18.11 10.20 -10.21
CA LEU A 16 17.07 10.35 -11.23
C LEU A 16 17.76 10.49 -12.58
N ILE A 17 17.31 9.69 -13.55
CA ILE A 17 17.82 9.71 -14.92
C ILE A 17 16.66 10.13 -15.82
N ASP A 18 16.87 11.18 -16.62
CA ASP A 18 15.90 11.64 -17.62
C ASP A 18 16.63 11.94 -18.94
N GLY A 19 16.51 11.03 -19.90
CA GLY A 19 17.29 11.07 -21.14
C GLY A 19 18.79 11.03 -20.88
N GLN A 20 19.49 12.12 -21.20
CA GLN A 20 20.93 12.27 -20.97
C GLN A 20 21.28 12.95 -19.64
N ASP A 21 20.28 13.55 -18.98
CA ASP A 21 20.46 14.23 -17.70
C ASP A 21 20.48 13.22 -16.57
N ILE A 22 21.43 13.41 -15.64
CA ILE A 22 21.50 12.63 -14.40
C ILE A 22 21.49 13.59 -13.23
N TYR A 23 20.51 13.41 -12.35
CA TYR A 23 20.37 14.13 -11.10
C TYR A 23 20.68 13.20 -9.93
N SER A 24 21.36 13.71 -8.90
CA SER A 24 21.82 12.87 -7.80
C SER A 24 22.04 13.60 -6.50
N THR A 25 21.79 12.90 -5.40
CA THR A 25 22.09 13.38 -4.03
C THR A 25 23.47 12.94 -3.52
N ILE A 26 24.12 12.04 -4.25
CA ILE A 26 25.35 11.37 -3.84
C ILE A 26 26.55 12.32 -3.89
N LYS A 27 27.42 12.24 -2.88
CA LYS A 27 28.65 13.04 -2.81
C LYS A 27 29.62 12.66 -3.93
N LYS A 28 30.32 13.65 -4.49
CA LYS A 28 31.34 13.43 -5.53
C LYS A 28 32.70 12.98 -4.98
N SER A 29 33.00 13.33 -3.74
CA SER A 29 34.22 12.95 -3.01
C SER A 29 33.87 12.57 -1.57
N GLN A 30 34.62 11.63 -1.01
CA GLN A 30 34.51 11.24 0.41
C GLN A 30 34.92 12.39 1.35
N GLN A 31 35.77 13.31 0.87
CA GLN A 31 36.18 14.51 1.60
C GLN A 31 35.14 15.64 1.54
N ASN A 32 34.09 15.53 0.72
CA ASN A 32 33.04 16.55 0.71
C ASN A 32 32.38 16.64 2.10
N GLY A 33 32.00 17.87 2.47
CA GLY A 33 31.33 18.16 3.73
C GLY A 33 30.07 17.33 4.01
N LYS A 34 29.53 17.48 5.22
CA LYS A 34 28.39 16.69 5.68
C LYS A 34 27.06 17.09 5.03
N ILE A 35 26.98 18.26 4.40
CA ILE A 35 25.76 18.83 3.81
C ILE A 35 25.31 17.98 2.59
N PRO A 36 24.15 17.29 2.67
CA PRO A 36 23.57 16.61 1.52
C PRO A 36 23.05 17.64 0.51
N ARG A 37 23.21 17.38 -0.79
CA ARG A 37 22.78 18.30 -1.85
C ARG A 37 22.13 17.55 -2.99
N PHE A 38 21.15 18.15 -3.64
CA PHE A 38 20.63 17.67 -4.93
C PHE A 38 21.42 18.31 -6.08
N ARG A 39 21.95 17.51 -7.01
CA ARG A 39 22.86 17.96 -8.07
C ARG A 39 22.40 17.53 -9.44
N ARG A 40 22.67 18.35 -10.47
CA ARG A 40 22.79 17.87 -11.86
C ARG A 40 24.23 17.41 -12.08
N VAL A 41 24.43 16.11 -12.30
CA VAL A 41 25.74 15.47 -12.45
C VAL A 41 26.13 15.28 -13.91
N ARG A 42 25.13 15.14 -14.80
CA ARG A 42 25.33 14.98 -16.25
C ARG A 42 24.22 15.68 -17.03
N GLY A 43 24.52 16.05 -18.28
CA GLY A 43 23.60 16.52 -19.31
C GLY A 43 23.66 18.03 -19.59
N GLY A 44 23.81 18.85 -18.55
CA GLY A 44 24.03 20.30 -18.65
C GLY A 44 25.16 20.80 -17.75
N SER A 45 25.16 22.10 -17.43
CA SER A 45 26.04 22.66 -16.41
C SER A 45 25.78 21.98 -15.06
N GLU A 46 26.86 21.71 -14.32
CA GLU A 46 26.73 21.17 -12.98
C GLU A 46 26.12 22.21 -12.06
N LEU A 47 24.97 21.85 -11.47
CA LEU A 47 24.28 22.66 -10.49
C LEU A 47 24.12 21.88 -9.18
N TYR A 48 24.16 22.59 -8.06
CA TYR A 48 23.92 22.02 -6.74
C TYR A 48 23.06 22.94 -5.87
N THR A 49 22.32 22.36 -4.93
CA THR A 49 21.53 23.13 -3.97
C THR A 49 22.44 23.86 -2.99
N SER A 50 22.14 25.10 -2.65
CA SER A 50 22.90 25.88 -1.67
C SER A 50 22.81 25.29 -0.25
N ASP A 51 23.56 25.86 0.70
CA ASP A 51 23.60 25.37 2.09
C ASP A 51 22.36 25.75 2.90
N THR A 52 21.61 26.76 2.45
CA THR A 52 20.50 27.36 3.20
C THR A 52 19.16 26.70 2.91
N VAL A 53 19.04 25.95 1.81
CA VAL A 53 17.74 25.52 1.30
C VAL A 53 17.15 24.29 1.99
N MET A 54 17.97 23.45 2.62
CA MET A 54 17.55 22.20 3.26
C MET A 54 18.31 21.97 4.57
N ASP A 55 17.64 21.45 5.60
CA ASP A 55 18.25 21.14 6.90
C ASP A 55 18.22 19.62 7.19
N ASN A 56 19.40 18.98 7.18
CA ASN A 56 19.55 17.53 7.34
C ASN A 56 18.57 16.68 6.50
N PRO A 57 18.50 16.89 5.16
CA PRO A 57 17.47 16.26 4.34
C PRO A 57 17.66 14.74 4.21
N GLN A 58 16.54 14.03 4.23
CA GLN A 58 16.41 12.61 3.91
C GLN A 58 15.55 12.42 2.66
N PHE A 59 16.19 12.14 1.53
CA PHE A 59 15.56 12.04 0.22
C PHE A 59 14.74 10.75 0.08
N VAL A 60 13.59 10.84 -0.59
CA VAL A 60 12.63 9.73 -0.74
C VAL A 60 12.46 9.37 -2.21
N LYS A 61 12.11 10.33 -3.05
CA LYS A 61 11.81 10.11 -4.48
C LYS A 61 12.05 11.39 -5.27
N ALA A 62 12.35 11.26 -6.56
CA ALA A 62 12.34 12.37 -7.50
C ALA A 62 11.72 11.94 -8.82
N THR A 63 11.20 12.91 -9.57
CA THR A 63 10.69 12.74 -10.93
C THR A 63 10.92 14.01 -11.74
N THR A 64 11.01 13.86 -13.05
CA THR A 64 10.77 14.97 -13.97
C THR A 64 9.29 15.00 -14.33
N LEU A 65 8.77 16.20 -14.60
CA LEU A 65 7.43 16.42 -15.09
C LEU A 65 7.49 17.37 -16.27
N ARG A 66 6.91 16.94 -17.40
CA ARG A 66 6.84 17.75 -18.60
C ARG A 66 5.64 18.69 -18.52
N HIS A 67 5.86 19.95 -18.85
CA HIS A 67 4.82 20.97 -18.94
C HIS A 67 4.44 21.24 -20.40
N GLU A 68 3.50 22.15 -20.62
CA GLU A 68 3.03 22.54 -21.95
C GLU A 68 4.18 23.08 -22.82
N GLU A 69 5.07 23.87 -22.21
CA GLU A 69 6.25 24.44 -22.85
C GLU A 69 7.52 23.76 -22.31
N PRO A 70 8.49 23.35 -23.17
CA PRO A 70 9.68 22.60 -22.72
C PRO A 70 10.52 23.31 -21.65
N HIS A 71 10.64 24.65 -21.73
CA HIS A 71 11.39 25.44 -20.76
C HIS A 71 10.73 25.48 -19.37
N GLN A 72 9.46 25.08 -19.28
CA GLN A 72 8.70 24.95 -18.02
C GLN A 72 8.78 23.56 -17.42
N ASP A 73 9.49 22.61 -18.04
CA ASP A 73 9.73 21.30 -17.46
C ASP A 73 10.33 21.43 -16.06
N LYS A 74 9.79 20.68 -15.11
CA LYS A 74 10.19 20.73 -13.70
C LYS A 74 10.76 19.41 -13.23
N ILE A 75 11.61 19.52 -12.22
CA ILE A 75 12.07 18.39 -11.41
C ILE A 75 11.41 18.55 -10.05
N TYR A 76 10.66 17.54 -9.63
CA TYR A 76 10.10 17.46 -8.29
C TYR A 76 10.85 16.40 -7.50
N TYR A 77 11.17 16.71 -6.25
CA TYR A 77 11.70 15.72 -5.34
C TYR A 77 11.12 15.85 -3.94
N PHE A 78 10.96 14.69 -3.32
CA PHE A 78 10.28 14.49 -2.06
C PHE A 78 11.30 14.06 -1.03
N PHE A 79 11.26 14.67 0.15
CA PHE A 79 12.22 14.43 1.20
C PHE A 79 11.64 14.79 2.56
N ARG A 80 12.35 14.40 3.61
CA ARG A 80 12.11 14.86 4.98
C ARG A 80 13.26 15.76 5.40
N GLU A 81 13.02 16.68 6.30
CA GLU A 81 14.08 17.50 6.91
C GLU A 81 13.76 17.76 8.38
N ASP A 82 14.72 18.35 9.10
CA ASP A 82 14.48 18.85 10.44
C ASP A 82 13.48 20.01 10.39
N ASN A 83 12.55 20.06 11.35
CA ASN A 83 11.55 21.10 11.38
C ASN A 83 12.21 22.43 11.79
N PRO A 84 12.04 23.52 11.02
CA PRO A 84 12.53 24.84 11.43
C PRO A 84 11.82 25.35 12.69
N ASP A 85 10.57 24.94 12.93
CA ASP A 85 9.85 25.24 14.17
C ASP A 85 10.43 24.42 15.34
N LYS A 86 10.97 25.11 16.33
CA LYS A 86 11.60 24.53 17.52
C LYS A 86 10.69 24.58 18.75
N SER A 87 9.41 24.92 18.59
CA SER A 87 8.44 24.90 19.67
C SER A 87 8.31 23.48 20.25
N PRO A 88 8.10 23.31 21.57
CA PRO A 88 8.02 21.99 22.21
C PRO A 88 6.94 21.06 21.62
N GLU A 89 5.86 21.63 21.09
CA GLU A 89 4.73 20.91 20.50
C GLU A 89 4.96 20.57 19.02
N ALA A 90 5.97 21.18 18.39
CA ALA A 90 6.24 20.98 16.98
C ALA A 90 6.88 19.60 16.75
N PRO A 91 6.47 18.87 15.69
CA PRO A 91 7.12 17.62 15.35
C PRO A 91 8.58 17.88 14.97
N ARG A 92 9.49 16.99 15.39
CA ARG A 92 10.93 17.13 15.12
C ARG A 92 11.27 17.22 13.64
N ASN A 93 10.56 16.48 12.80
CA ASN A 93 10.80 16.39 11.37
C ASN A 93 9.53 16.64 10.57
N ILE A 94 9.72 17.11 9.35
CA ILE A 94 8.68 17.55 8.44
C ILE A 94 8.91 16.93 7.06
N SER A 95 7.81 16.66 6.36
CA SER A 95 7.81 16.16 4.99
C SER A 95 7.67 17.29 3.98
N ARG A 96 8.47 17.25 2.92
CA ARG A 96 8.58 18.31 1.92
C ARG A 96 8.45 17.76 0.51
N VAL A 97 7.94 18.62 -0.36
CA VAL A 97 8.16 18.56 -1.81
C VAL A 97 8.98 19.78 -2.20
N ALA A 98 9.95 19.60 -3.08
CA ALA A 98 10.69 20.69 -3.70
C ALA A 98 10.51 20.67 -5.21
N GLN A 99 10.67 21.84 -5.83
CA GLN A 99 10.70 22.01 -7.28
C GLN A 99 12.01 22.66 -7.74
N LEU A 100 12.40 22.33 -8.97
CA LEU A 100 13.47 22.97 -9.73
C LEU A 100 13.04 23.05 -11.19
N CYS A 101 13.52 24.05 -11.93
CA CYS A 101 13.36 24.09 -13.38
C CYS A 101 14.42 23.22 -14.06
N LYS A 102 13.99 22.38 -15.00
CA LYS A 102 14.87 21.45 -15.71
C LYS A 102 15.91 22.18 -16.57
N GLU A 103 15.61 23.36 -17.09
CA GLU A 103 16.55 24.15 -17.90
C GLU A 103 17.37 25.19 -17.12
N ASP A 104 17.35 25.16 -15.78
CA ASP A 104 18.13 26.09 -14.95
C ASP A 104 19.62 26.08 -15.36
N LYS A 105 20.17 27.29 -15.52
CA LYS A 105 21.54 27.57 -15.96
C LYS A 105 22.46 27.99 -14.83
N GLY A 106 21.94 28.15 -13.62
CA GLY A 106 22.65 28.79 -12.52
C GLY A 106 22.57 30.31 -12.59
N GLY A 107 23.11 30.98 -11.56
CA GLY A 107 23.08 32.42 -11.46
C GLY A 107 24.14 33.12 -12.32
N THR A 108 24.00 34.42 -12.50
CA THR A 108 24.92 35.22 -13.33
C THR A 108 26.22 35.62 -12.62
N SER A 109 26.31 35.46 -11.30
CA SER A 109 27.51 35.79 -10.53
C SER A 109 28.43 34.59 -10.37
N SER A 110 29.73 34.82 -10.15
CA SER A 110 30.71 33.74 -9.92
C SER A 110 30.34 32.82 -8.74
N LEU A 111 29.70 33.36 -7.70
CA LEU A 111 29.26 32.60 -6.51
C LEU A 111 27.95 31.83 -6.71
N SER A 112 27.18 32.14 -7.75
CA SER A 112 25.88 31.53 -8.03
C SER A 112 25.83 30.73 -9.33
N ALA A 113 26.87 30.80 -10.17
CA ALA A 113 26.96 30.11 -11.47
C ALA A 113 26.73 28.59 -11.39
N SER A 114 27.10 27.96 -10.28
CA SER A 114 26.92 26.51 -10.07
C SER A 114 25.81 26.17 -9.05
N LYS A 115 24.98 27.14 -8.65
CA LYS A 115 23.86 26.92 -7.73
C LYS A 115 22.56 26.81 -8.51
N TRP A 116 21.66 25.92 -8.08
CA TRP A 116 20.26 26.00 -8.51
C TRP A 116 19.68 27.36 -8.14
N THR A 117 19.03 28.03 -9.09
CA THR A 117 18.42 29.35 -8.90
C THR A 117 16.91 29.31 -8.78
N THR A 118 16.31 28.17 -9.11
CA THR A 118 14.86 27.95 -9.19
C THR A 118 14.32 27.06 -8.07
N PHE A 119 15.11 26.80 -7.03
CA PHE A 119 14.72 25.97 -5.89
C PHE A 119 13.63 26.65 -5.06
N LEU A 120 12.53 25.92 -4.82
CA LEU A 120 11.57 26.20 -3.77
C LEU A 120 11.14 24.89 -3.11
N LYS A 121 10.71 24.96 -1.84
CA LYS A 121 10.11 23.84 -1.10
C LYS A 121 8.79 24.22 -0.44
N ALA A 122 7.90 23.24 -0.32
CA ALA A 122 6.61 23.34 0.36
C ALA A 122 6.44 22.19 1.35
N THR A 123 5.63 22.43 2.39
CA THR A 123 5.24 21.39 3.36
C THR A 123 4.19 20.47 2.76
N LEU A 124 4.38 19.15 2.85
CA LEU A 124 3.31 18.18 2.61
C LEU A 124 2.58 17.87 3.91
N ILE A 125 1.26 18.05 3.94
CA ILE A 125 0.45 17.68 5.10
C ILE A 125 -0.32 16.38 4.87
N CYS A 126 -0.36 15.52 5.88
CA CYS A 126 -1.20 14.33 5.90
C CYS A 126 -1.81 14.21 7.30
N VAL A 127 -2.97 14.83 7.49
CA VAL A 127 -3.68 14.90 8.78
C VAL A 127 -5.09 14.40 8.58
N ASP A 128 -5.54 13.51 9.47
CA ASP A 128 -6.94 13.10 9.52
C ASP A 128 -7.77 14.21 10.21
N PRO A 129 -8.73 14.83 9.51
CA PRO A 129 -9.53 15.90 10.09
C PRO A 129 -10.44 15.43 11.25
N ALA A 130 -10.83 14.16 11.27
CA ALA A 130 -11.74 13.59 12.26
C ALA A 130 -11.03 13.24 13.56
N THR A 131 -9.97 12.44 13.48
CA THR A 131 -9.20 12.01 14.68
C THR A 131 -8.11 13.00 15.08
N LYS A 132 -7.82 14.01 14.24
CA LYS A 132 -6.63 14.88 14.34
C LYS A 132 -5.30 14.11 14.30
N GLY A 133 -5.31 12.87 13.80
CA GLY A 133 -4.12 12.07 13.62
C GLY A 133 -3.17 12.72 12.60
N ASN A 134 -1.97 13.10 13.03
CA ASN A 134 -0.97 13.76 12.20
C ASN A 134 0.13 12.77 11.78
N PHE A 135 0.33 12.63 10.46
CA PHE A 135 1.33 11.75 9.85
C PHE A 135 2.38 12.61 9.13
N ASN A 136 3.37 13.07 9.88
CA ASN A 136 4.35 14.06 9.43
C ASN A 136 5.59 13.46 8.77
N TRP A 137 5.76 12.13 8.78
CA TRP A 137 6.99 11.45 8.34
C TRP A 137 6.79 10.64 7.06
N LEU A 138 7.11 11.22 5.92
CA LEU A 138 7.03 10.58 4.60
C LEU A 138 8.02 9.40 4.49
N GLN A 139 7.55 8.19 4.23
CA GLN A 139 8.37 6.98 4.04
C GLN A 139 8.69 6.73 2.57
N ASP A 140 7.69 6.85 1.69
CA ASP A 140 7.83 6.53 0.27
C ASP A 140 6.81 7.30 -0.58
N VAL A 141 7.11 7.43 -1.88
CA VAL A 141 6.25 8.12 -2.85
C VAL A 141 6.12 7.30 -4.11
N PHE A 142 4.87 7.11 -4.56
CA PHE A 142 4.55 6.53 -5.86
C PHE A 142 3.81 7.54 -6.73
N ILE A 143 4.21 7.66 -7.99
CA ILE A 143 3.63 8.61 -8.94
C ILE A 143 2.80 7.83 -9.95
N VAL A 144 1.54 8.23 -10.11
CA VAL A 144 0.64 7.71 -11.14
C VAL A 144 0.46 8.78 -12.20
N PRO A 145 1.07 8.60 -13.39
CA PRO A 145 0.93 9.57 -14.47
C PRO A 145 -0.49 9.60 -15.02
N ALA A 146 -0.88 10.76 -15.55
CA ALA A 146 -2.09 10.97 -16.34
C ALA A 146 -1.71 11.67 -17.65
N ASP A 147 -2.63 11.67 -18.63
CA ASP A 147 -2.40 12.32 -19.93
C ASP A 147 -2.12 13.82 -19.76
N ASP A 148 -2.88 14.46 -18.86
CA ASP A 148 -2.60 15.80 -18.38
C ASP A 148 -1.74 15.72 -17.10
N TRP A 149 -0.59 16.38 -17.12
CA TRP A 149 0.34 16.43 -16.00
C TRP A 149 -0.32 16.97 -14.72
N ARG A 150 -1.29 17.89 -14.84
CA ARG A 150 -2.00 18.49 -13.70
C ARG A 150 -2.78 17.45 -12.91
N HIS A 151 -3.28 16.43 -13.60
CA HIS A 151 -4.04 15.32 -13.03
C HIS A 151 -3.16 14.14 -12.61
N SER A 152 -1.85 14.19 -12.86
CA SER A 152 -0.91 13.17 -12.37
C SER A 152 -0.89 13.19 -10.84
N LYS A 153 -0.95 12.00 -10.24
CA LYS A 153 -1.14 11.85 -8.79
C LYS A 153 0.13 11.42 -8.09
N VAL A 154 0.32 11.97 -6.89
CA VAL A 154 1.39 11.63 -5.96
C VAL A 154 0.77 10.91 -4.77
N TYR A 155 1.07 9.62 -4.62
CA TYR A 155 0.70 8.84 -3.45
C TYR A 155 1.85 8.87 -2.45
N GLY A 156 1.67 9.63 -1.37
CA GLY A 156 2.63 9.69 -0.26
C GLY A 156 2.24 8.73 0.85
N LEU A 157 3.17 7.85 1.23
CA LEU A 157 3.06 7.01 2.41
C LEU A 157 3.73 7.71 3.58
N PHE A 158 2.98 7.98 4.64
CA PHE A 158 3.46 8.67 5.83
C PHE A 158 3.36 7.78 7.06
N THR A 159 4.20 8.03 8.05
CA THR A 159 4.10 7.46 9.40
C THR A 159 4.02 8.58 10.43
N ASN A 160 3.50 8.25 11.60
CA ASN A 160 3.55 9.11 12.78
C ASN A 160 4.56 8.58 13.82
N THR A 161 4.67 9.28 14.95
CA THR A 161 5.58 8.93 16.06
C THR A 161 5.23 7.59 16.73
N TRP A 162 3.98 7.14 16.66
CA TRP A 162 3.51 5.88 17.22
C TRP A 162 3.69 4.68 16.29
N GLY A 163 4.22 4.89 15.08
CA GLY A 163 4.46 3.83 14.10
C GLY A 163 3.23 3.44 13.27
N SER A 164 2.11 4.14 13.43
CA SER A 164 0.95 4.06 12.53
C SER A 164 1.29 4.69 11.18
N SER A 165 0.66 4.21 10.12
CA SER A 165 0.88 4.70 8.76
C SER A 165 -0.40 5.27 8.16
N ALA A 166 -0.25 6.20 7.22
CA ALA A 166 -1.32 6.76 6.42
C ALA A 166 -0.88 6.97 4.98
N VAL A 167 -1.83 6.91 4.04
CA VAL A 167 -1.60 7.24 2.63
C VAL A 167 -2.38 8.50 2.28
N CYS A 168 -1.69 9.54 1.85
CA CYS A 168 -2.30 10.76 1.32
C CYS A 168 -2.03 10.88 -0.17
N VAL A 169 -2.99 11.44 -0.91
CA VAL A 169 -2.92 11.59 -2.37
C VAL A 169 -2.95 13.07 -2.73
N TYR A 170 -1.99 13.51 -3.53
CA TYR A 170 -1.87 14.89 -4.03
C TYR A 170 -1.93 14.90 -5.56
N SER A 171 -2.23 16.05 -6.16
CA SER A 171 -2.06 16.25 -7.60
C SER A 171 -0.84 17.13 -7.87
N PHE A 172 -0.17 16.93 -9.01
CA PHE A 172 0.87 17.86 -9.45
C PHE A 172 0.31 19.25 -9.78
N GLY A 173 -0.96 19.34 -10.20
CA GLY A 173 -1.64 20.63 -10.39
C GLY A 173 -1.70 21.47 -9.10
N ASP A 174 -2.11 20.86 -7.98
CA ASP A 174 -2.17 21.56 -6.68
C ASP A 174 -0.77 21.93 -6.17
N ILE A 175 0.21 21.03 -6.35
CA ILE A 175 1.61 21.28 -5.99
C ILE A 175 2.16 22.47 -6.79
N ASP A 176 1.96 22.49 -8.11
CA ASP A 176 2.40 23.60 -8.96
C ASP A 176 1.70 24.92 -8.60
N ALA A 177 0.39 24.87 -8.33
CA ALA A 177 -0.37 26.04 -7.90
C ALA A 177 0.25 26.66 -6.64
N VAL A 178 0.50 25.87 -5.60
CA VAL A 178 1.14 26.32 -4.36
C VAL A 178 2.48 27.03 -4.65
N PHE A 179 3.33 26.46 -5.50
CA PHE A 179 4.61 27.09 -5.85
C PHE A 179 4.47 28.39 -6.66
N ARG A 180 3.42 28.53 -7.47
CA ARG A 180 3.21 29.71 -8.33
C ARG A 180 2.51 30.86 -7.63
N THR A 181 1.62 30.56 -6.68
CA THR A 181 0.72 31.54 -6.06
C THR A 181 1.11 31.91 -4.65
N SER A 182 1.73 31.00 -3.90
CA SER A 182 2.01 31.24 -2.49
C SER A 182 3.13 32.26 -2.26
N ARG A 183 3.05 32.95 -1.13
CA ARG A 183 4.11 33.85 -0.66
C ARG A 183 5.26 33.05 -0.09
N LEU A 184 6.45 33.64 -0.10
CA LEU A 184 7.62 33.05 0.57
C LEU A 184 7.56 33.36 2.06
N LYS A 185 7.76 32.33 2.88
CA LYS A 185 7.69 32.44 4.33
C LYS A 185 8.77 33.40 4.84
N GLY A 186 8.35 34.42 5.58
CA GLY A 186 9.24 35.45 6.14
C GLY A 186 9.67 36.54 5.16
N TYR A 187 9.24 36.51 3.91
CA TYR A 187 9.54 37.55 2.93
C TYR A 187 8.40 38.58 2.85
N HIS A 188 8.73 39.84 3.15
CA HIS A 188 7.79 40.97 3.11
C HIS A 188 8.19 42.07 2.11
N GLY A 189 9.18 41.80 1.26
CA GLY A 189 9.66 42.74 0.25
C GLY A 189 8.78 42.82 -1.01
N PRO A 190 9.14 43.68 -1.97
CA PRO A 190 8.44 43.79 -3.24
C PRO A 190 8.63 42.52 -4.10
N ASN A 191 7.60 42.13 -4.85
CA ASN A 191 7.72 41.00 -5.77
C ASN A 191 8.67 41.36 -6.94
N PRO A 192 9.70 40.54 -7.21
CA PRO A 192 10.53 40.74 -8.40
C PRO A 192 9.74 40.49 -9.68
N GLU A 193 10.24 41.00 -10.81
CA GLU A 193 9.63 40.82 -12.14
C GLU A 193 9.47 39.34 -12.50
N ILE A 194 10.53 38.55 -12.31
CA ILE A 194 10.49 37.10 -12.39
C ILE A 194 10.32 36.56 -10.98
N LYS A 195 9.22 35.83 -10.73
CA LYS A 195 8.95 35.25 -9.42
C LYS A 195 10.00 34.20 -9.05
N PRO A 196 10.40 34.10 -7.78
CA PRO A 196 11.22 33.00 -7.28
C PRO A 196 10.63 31.64 -7.68
N GLY A 197 11.47 30.73 -8.16
CA GLY A 197 11.05 29.40 -8.63
C GLY A 197 10.37 29.35 -10.00
N GLN A 198 10.11 30.48 -10.65
CA GLN A 198 9.57 30.51 -12.02
C GLN A 198 10.66 30.18 -13.04
N CYS A 199 10.35 29.30 -13.99
CA CYS A 199 11.25 28.97 -15.09
C CYS A 199 11.31 30.12 -16.08
N VAL A 200 12.52 30.40 -16.58
CA VAL A 200 12.78 31.45 -17.59
C VAL A 200 12.87 30.81 -18.98
N PRO A 201 12.64 31.59 -20.06
CA PRO A 201 12.82 31.09 -21.43
C PRO A 201 14.22 30.50 -21.66
N SER A 202 14.29 29.50 -22.55
CA SER A 202 15.52 28.76 -22.83
C SER A 202 16.69 29.68 -23.18
N GLY A 203 17.82 29.48 -22.51
CA GLY A 203 19.04 30.26 -22.70
C GLY A 203 19.18 31.49 -21.81
N GLN A 204 18.14 31.88 -21.06
CA GLN A 204 18.23 32.97 -20.09
C GLN A 204 18.67 32.47 -18.70
N HIS A 205 19.23 33.38 -17.91
CA HIS A 205 19.55 33.14 -16.50
C HIS A 205 18.49 33.80 -15.60
N THR A 206 18.20 33.16 -14.46
CA THR A 206 17.35 33.77 -13.43
C THR A 206 18.01 35.07 -12.94
N PRO A 207 17.25 36.19 -12.84
CA PRO A 207 17.78 37.46 -12.35
C PRO A 207 18.43 37.32 -10.97
N SER A 208 19.55 38.02 -10.77
CA SER A 208 20.32 37.93 -9.52
C SER A 208 19.50 38.30 -8.28
N GLU A 209 18.58 39.26 -8.40
CA GLU A 209 17.68 39.66 -7.30
C GLU A 209 16.69 38.55 -6.96
N THR A 210 16.05 37.96 -7.97
CA THR A 210 15.15 36.80 -7.82
C THR A 210 15.85 35.63 -7.13
N PHE A 211 17.09 35.31 -7.55
CA PHE A 211 17.88 34.26 -6.91
C PHE A 211 18.18 34.56 -5.44
N LYS A 212 18.62 35.78 -5.10
CA LYS A 212 18.90 36.15 -3.70
C LYS A 212 17.68 35.98 -2.80
N ILE A 213 16.49 36.33 -3.31
CA ILE A 213 15.22 36.15 -2.59
C ILE A 213 14.95 34.65 -2.40
N ALA A 214 15.04 33.85 -3.46
CA ALA A 214 14.81 32.40 -3.38
C ALA A 214 15.80 31.67 -2.44
N ASP A 215 17.08 32.05 -2.46
CA ASP A 215 18.13 31.43 -1.64
C ASP A 215 18.00 31.77 -0.15
N SER A 216 17.41 32.93 0.17
CA SER A 216 17.17 33.40 1.54
C SER A 216 15.80 32.97 2.09
N HIS A 217 14.80 32.84 1.23
CA HIS A 217 13.42 32.47 1.60
C HIS A 217 12.92 31.31 0.72
N PRO A 218 13.50 30.11 0.85
CA PRO A 218 13.21 29.00 -0.07
C PRO A 218 11.90 28.27 0.20
N GLU A 219 11.23 28.54 1.33
CA GLU A 219 9.99 27.89 1.74
C GLU A 219 8.78 28.76 1.40
N VAL A 220 7.77 28.18 0.75
CA VAL A 220 6.46 28.83 0.58
C VAL A 220 5.61 28.73 1.85
N GLU A 221 4.72 29.71 2.06
CA GLU A 221 3.88 29.81 3.26
C GLU A 221 2.72 28.79 3.24
N GLU A 222 2.09 28.60 2.08
CA GLU A 222 1.01 27.63 1.91
C GLU A 222 1.55 26.19 1.95
N ARG A 223 0.73 25.30 2.51
CA ARG A 223 1.03 23.87 2.62
C ARG A 223 0.27 23.12 1.54
N VAL A 224 0.88 22.05 1.03
CA VAL A 224 0.25 21.18 0.02
C VAL A 224 -0.68 20.20 0.73
N GLU A 225 -1.99 20.38 0.52
CA GLU A 225 -3.05 19.54 1.07
C GLU A 225 -3.38 18.33 0.18
N PRO A 226 -3.80 17.19 0.76
CA PRO A 226 -4.25 16.05 -0.03
C PRO A 226 -5.61 16.32 -0.69
N LEU A 227 -5.87 15.67 -1.82
CA LEU A 227 -7.10 15.80 -2.61
C LEU A 227 -8.38 15.54 -1.79
N ALA A 228 -8.33 14.60 -0.85
CA ALA A 228 -9.45 14.26 0.03
C ALA A 228 -9.51 15.10 1.32
N ARG A 229 -8.65 16.12 1.47
CA ARG A 229 -8.44 16.90 2.72
C ARG A 229 -8.18 16.03 3.95
N GLY A 230 -7.66 14.83 3.73
CA GLY A 230 -7.28 13.84 4.72
C GLY A 230 -6.60 12.63 4.07
N PRO A 231 -6.16 11.65 4.85
CA PRO A 231 -5.62 10.41 4.34
C PRO A 231 -6.71 9.59 3.62
N LEU A 232 -6.33 8.94 2.52
CA LEU A 232 -7.16 7.94 1.84
C LEU A 232 -7.37 6.71 2.73
N PHE A 233 -6.36 6.36 3.52
CA PHE A 233 -6.32 5.21 4.40
C PHE A 233 -5.30 5.45 5.52
N HIS A 234 -5.59 4.98 6.73
CA HIS A 234 -4.61 4.91 7.81
C HIS A 234 -4.88 3.74 8.75
N ASN A 235 -3.83 3.14 9.31
CA ASN A 235 -3.94 2.06 10.28
C ASN A 235 -2.73 2.03 11.24
N GLN A 236 -2.75 1.10 12.19
CA GLN A 236 -1.68 0.94 13.19
C GLN A 236 -0.49 0.11 12.70
N HIS A 237 -0.42 -0.22 11.41
CA HIS A 237 0.71 -0.95 10.84
C HIS A 237 1.80 0.03 10.38
N ARG A 238 3.06 -0.40 10.46
CA ARG A 238 4.23 0.36 10.02
C ARG A 238 4.65 -0.06 8.61
N TYR A 239 4.20 0.68 7.61
CA TYR A 239 4.60 0.47 6.22
C TYR A 239 5.85 1.28 5.87
N ARG A 240 6.61 0.78 4.89
CA ARG A 240 7.86 1.39 4.42
C ARG A 240 7.88 1.70 2.93
N LYS A 241 7.07 1.00 2.14
CA LYS A 241 6.98 1.18 0.69
C LYS A 241 5.55 1.13 0.19
N ILE A 242 5.32 1.84 -0.90
CA ILE A 242 4.04 1.88 -1.60
C ILE A 242 4.23 1.63 -3.10
N GLY A 243 3.40 0.75 -3.65
CA GLY A 243 3.19 0.58 -5.08
C GLY A 243 1.72 0.85 -5.42
N VAL A 244 1.45 1.42 -6.58
CA VAL A 244 0.07 1.64 -7.05
C VAL A 244 -0.08 1.06 -8.45
N HIS A 245 -1.14 0.29 -8.67
CA HIS A 245 -1.49 -0.23 -9.98
C HIS A 245 -2.90 0.19 -10.37
N ARG A 246 -3.04 0.75 -11.58
CA ARG A 246 -4.34 1.13 -12.15
C ARG A 246 -4.91 -0.06 -12.91
N VAL A 247 -6.03 -0.58 -12.44
CA VAL A 247 -6.72 -1.72 -13.04
C VAL A 247 -8.10 -1.31 -13.53
N ALA A 248 -8.49 -1.79 -14.70
CA ALA A 248 -9.87 -1.69 -15.18
C ALA A 248 -10.64 -2.92 -14.68
N ALA A 249 -11.61 -2.70 -13.80
CA ALA A 249 -12.50 -3.76 -13.35
C ALA A 249 -13.51 -4.13 -14.46
N ALA A 250 -14.30 -5.17 -14.19
CA ALA A 250 -15.41 -5.55 -15.05
C ALA A 250 -16.42 -4.38 -15.17
N GLY A 251 -16.83 -4.06 -16.40
CA GLY A 251 -17.65 -2.88 -16.69
C GLY A 251 -16.85 -1.61 -17.03
N GLY A 252 -15.51 -1.67 -17.09
CA GLY A 252 -14.68 -0.58 -17.61
C GLY A 252 -14.34 0.52 -16.60
N ARG A 253 -14.80 0.40 -15.35
CA ARG A 253 -14.43 1.33 -14.27
C ARG A 253 -12.98 1.11 -13.85
N GLY A 254 -12.21 2.19 -13.78
CA GLY A 254 -10.82 2.17 -13.31
C GLY A 254 -10.72 2.25 -11.79
N TYR A 255 -9.87 1.42 -11.20
CA TYR A 255 -9.51 1.40 -9.79
C TYR A 255 -7.99 1.55 -9.64
N ASN A 256 -7.56 2.18 -8.54
CA ASN A 256 -6.15 2.23 -8.14
C ASN A 256 -5.96 1.30 -6.95
N VAL A 257 -5.22 0.22 -7.12
CA VAL A 257 -4.91 -0.76 -6.06
C VAL A 257 -3.58 -0.39 -5.41
N LEU A 258 -3.57 -0.30 -4.08
CA LEU A 258 -2.40 0.05 -3.30
C LEU A 258 -1.73 -1.23 -2.76
N TYR A 259 -0.42 -1.34 -2.98
CA TYR A 259 0.43 -2.37 -2.39
C TYR A 259 1.31 -1.73 -1.32
N LEU A 260 1.09 -2.09 -0.06
CA LEU A 260 1.81 -1.54 1.08
C LEU A 260 2.69 -2.62 1.70
N ALA A 261 4.01 -2.40 1.73
CA ALA A 261 4.94 -3.35 2.31
C ALA A 261 5.40 -2.90 3.70
N THR A 262 5.31 -3.81 4.67
CA THR A 262 5.81 -3.61 6.04
C THR A 262 7.31 -3.83 6.11
N GLY A 263 7.99 -3.11 7.01
CA GLY A 263 9.37 -3.42 7.36
C GLY A 263 9.39 -4.50 8.44
N THR A 264 10.04 -5.64 8.21
CA THR A 264 10.20 -6.67 9.27
C THR A 264 11.23 -6.19 10.29
N GLY A 265 10.81 -6.02 11.55
CA GLY A 265 11.69 -5.74 12.69
C GLY A 265 12.48 -6.98 13.14
N GLY A 266 13.41 -7.45 12.32
CA GLY A 266 14.34 -8.52 12.69
C GLY A 266 15.63 -7.95 13.29
N THR A 267 15.82 -8.11 14.59
CA THR A 267 16.97 -7.62 15.38
C THR A 267 18.31 -8.31 15.08
N ARG A 268 18.46 -8.99 13.94
CA ARG A 268 19.72 -9.63 13.52
C ARG A 268 19.91 -9.39 12.02
N GLU A 269 20.89 -8.53 11.75
CA GLU A 269 21.44 -8.09 10.46
C GLU A 269 20.45 -7.44 9.47
N GLY A 270 20.46 -6.11 9.49
CA GLY A 270 20.15 -5.23 8.35
C GLY A 270 18.75 -4.60 8.34
N ASP A 271 18.72 -3.27 8.30
CA ASP A 271 17.53 -2.46 8.08
C ASP A 271 17.04 -2.63 6.63
N HIS A 272 16.29 -3.70 6.36
CA HIS A 272 15.90 -4.07 5.00
C HIS A 272 14.56 -3.45 4.61
N SER A 273 14.60 -2.37 3.85
CA SER A 273 13.42 -1.79 3.20
C SER A 273 13.04 -2.64 1.99
N PRO A 274 11.76 -3.06 1.84
CA PRO A 274 11.32 -3.75 0.65
C PRO A 274 11.53 -2.86 -0.60
N VAL A 275 11.58 -3.44 -1.79
CA VAL A 275 11.46 -2.70 -3.06
C VAL A 275 10.24 -3.22 -3.78
N LEU A 276 9.30 -2.34 -4.12
CA LEU A 276 8.08 -2.68 -4.86
C LEU A 276 8.21 -2.21 -6.31
N CYS A 277 8.14 -3.14 -7.26
CA CYS A 277 8.10 -2.83 -8.69
C CYS A 277 6.93 -3.57 -9.34
N GLY A 278 6.06 -2.83 -10.03
CA GLY A 278 5.03 -3.42 -10.88
C GLY A 278 5.53 -3.52 -12.31
N SER A 279 5.31 -4.66 -12.97
CA SER A 279 5.54 -4.83 -14.40
C SER A 279 4.29 -5.39 -15.07
N GLN A 280 3.95 -4.88 -16.23
CA GLN A 280 2.94 -5.43 -17.13
C GLN A 280 3.65 -5.82 -18.42
N SER A 281 3.70 -7.13 -18.70
CA SER A 281 4.29 -7.62 -19.95
C SER A 281 3.22 -7.60 -21.04
N ASP A 282 3.45 -6.77 -22.06
CA ASP A 282 2.61 -6.71 -23.27
C ASP A 282 3.27 -7.57 -24.35
N HIS A 283 3.33 -8.87 -24.11
CA HIS A 283 3.67 -9.83 -25.15
C HIS A 283 2.37 -10.27 -25.82
N SER A 284 2.37 -10.27 -27.16
CA SER A 284 1.45 -10.87 -28.15
C SER A 284 -0.08 -10.82 -27.90
N PRO A 285 -0.93 -10.67 -28.94
CA PRO A 285 -2.38 -10.58 -28.79
C PRO A 285 -3.07 -11.80 -28.12
N CYS A 286 -2.33 -12.90 -27.89
CA CYS A 286 -2.83 -14.12 -27.23
C CYS A 286 -2.11 -14.48 -25.91
N SER A 287 -1.13 -13.72 -25.42
CA SER A 287 -0.62 -13.90 -24.06
C SER A 287 -1.28 -12.91 -23.12
N LEU A 288 -1.90 -13.45 -22.06
CA LEU A 288 -2.55 -12.65 -21.03
C LEU A 288 -1.52 -11.68 -20.42
N PRO A 289 -1.78 -10.37 -20.38
CA PRO A 289 -0.91 -9.44 -19.67
C PRO A 289 -0.91 -9.83 -18.19
N GLN A 290 0.18 -10.44 -17.74
CA GLN A 290 0.37 -10.78 -16.34
C GLN A 290 0.96 -9.56 -15.64
N ALA A 291 0.12 -8.90 -14.85
CA ALA A 291 0.58 -7.87 -13.93
C ALA A 291 1.23 -8.55 -12.72
N VAL A 292 2.50 -8.26 -12.50
CA VAL A 292 3.34 -8.91 -11.48
C VAL A 292 3.93 -7.85 -10.56
N LEU A 293 3.92 -8.14 -9.26
CA LEU A 293 4.57 -7.36 -8.22
C LEU A 293 5.88 -8.03 -7.81
N TYR A 294 7.00 -7.34 -7.99
CA TYR A 294 8.29 -7.76 -7.45
C TYR A 294 8.50 -7.14 -6.08
N VAL A 295 8.89 -7.96 -5.11
CA VAL A 295 9.25 -7.55 -3.75
C VAL A 295 10.71 -7.94 -3.48
N GLY A 296 11.60 -6.96 -3.46
CA GLY A 296 13.01 -7.17 -3.13
C GLY A 296 13.28 -7.06 -1.62
N SER A 297 14.10 -7.96 -1.08
CA SER A 297 14.82 -7.80 0.20
C SER A 297 16.30 -8.14 0.00
N ALA A 298 17.15 -8.00 1.01
CA ALA A 298 18.58 -8.31 0.84
C ALA A 298 18.88 -9.79 0.56
N GLY A 299 18.01 -10.70 1.00
CA GLY A 299 18.22 -12.14 0.84
C GLY A 299 17.48 -12.75 -0.35
N ARG A 300 16.46 -12.07 -0.90
CA ARG A 300 15.62 -12.64 -1.96
C ARG A 300 14.85 -11.57 -2.74
N VAL A 301 14.46 -11.93 -3.96
CA VAL A 301 13.41 -11.25 -4.71
C VAL A 301 12.23 -12.20 -4.80
N LEU A 302 11.04 -11.70 -4.46
CA LEU A 302 9.79 -12.43 -4.60
C LEU A 302 9.02 -11.88 -5.79
N GLU A 303 8.44 -12.78 -6.57
CA GLU A 303 7.54 -12.47 -7.66
C GLU A 303 6.12 -12.86 -7.24
N LEU A 304 5.19 -11.91 -7.25
CA LEU A 304 3.81 -12.12 -6.82
C LEU A 304 2.84 -11.74 -7.96
N PRO A 305 1.97 -12.65 -8.42
CA PRO A 305 0.93 -12.27 -9.38
C PRO A 305 -0.03 -11.29 -8.70
N MET A 306 -0.34 -10.16 -9.36
CA MET A 306 -1.27 -9.17 -8.79
C MET A 306 -2.70 -9.71 -8.69
N ALA A 307 -3.08 -10.64 -9.58
CA ALA A 307 -4.39 -11.29 -9.59
C ALA A 307 -4.33 -12.67 -8.93
N MET A 308 -4.59 -12.75 -7.62
CA MET A 308 -4.56 -13.99 -6.83
C MET A 308 -5.95 -14.63 -6.65
N CYS A 309 -6.78 -14.61 -7.70
CA CYS A 309 -8.19 -15.00 -7.63
C CYS A 309 -8.45 -16.43 -7.14
N ARG A 310 -7.48 -17.34 -7.35
CA ARG A 310 -7.55 -18.74 -6.90
C ARG A 310 -7.53 -18.90 -5.38
N THR A 311 -7.33 -17.83 -4.62
CA THR A 311 -7.42 -17.81 -3.16
C THR A 311 -8.88 -17.83 -2.69
N TYR A 312 -9.82 -17.28 -3.48
CA TYR A 312 -11.24 -17.15 -3.13
C TYR A 312 -12.04 -18.42 -3.50
N ARG A 313 -11.64 -19.57 -2.96
CA ARG A 313 -12.05 -20.92 -3.43
C ARG A 313 -13.47 -21.37 -3.06
N SER A 314 -14.19 -20.66 -2.19
CA SER A 314 -15.35 -21.23 -1.52
C SER A 314 -16.61 -21.27 -2.41
N ASN A 315 -16.95 -20.18 -3.09
CA ASN A 315 -18.15 -20.08 -3.94
C ASN A 315 -18.18 -18.73 -4.68
N CYS A 316 -19.20 -18.52 -5.53
CA CYS A 316 -19.43 -17.25 -6.23
C CYS A 316 -19.47 -16.04 -5.28
N HIS A 317 -20.15 -16.17 -4.14
CA HIS A 317 -20.28 -15.08 -3.17
C HIS A 317 -18.93 -14.72 -2.56
N SER A 318 -18.10 -15.70 -2.17
CA SER A 318 -16.75 -15.43 -1.63
C SER A 318 -15.84 -14.74 -2.65
N CYS A 319 -15.94 -15.07 -3.93
CA CYS A 319 -15.21 -14.38 -5.01
C CYS A 319 -15.64 -12.92 -5.15
N LEU A 320 -16.94 -12.63 -5.05
CA LEU A 320 -17.49 -11.28 -5.17
C LEU A 320 -17.29 -10.44 -3.90
N LEU A 321 -17.41 -11.05 -2.72
CA LEU A 321 -17.17 -10.41 -1.42
C LEU A 321 -15.71 -10.02 -1.21
N ALA A 322 -14.77 -10.69 -1.88
CA ALA A 322 -13.36 -10.30 -1.87
C ALA A 322 -13.11 -8.88 -2.41
N ARG A 323 -14.04 -8.33 -3.22
CA ARG A 323 -13.96 -6.99 -3.83
C ARG A 323 -12.64 -6.74 -4.58
N ASP A 324 -12.01 -7.82 -5.05
CA ASP A 324 -10.74 -7.78 -5.75
C ASP A 324 -10.98 -7.36 -7.21
N PRO A 325 -10.54 -6.16 -7.64
CA PRO A 325 -10.82 -5.64 -8.97
C PRO A 325 -10.11 -6.43 -10.09
N TYR A 326 -9.19 -7.35 -9.76
CA TYR A 326 -8.57 -8.24 -10.73
C TYR A 326 -9.41 -9.49 -11.02
N CYS A 327 -10.42 -9.79 -10.20
CA CYS A 327 -11.08 -11.09 -10.16
C CYS A 327 -12.55 -11.05 -10.56
N GLY A 328 -13.06 -12.18 -11.05
CA GLY A 328 -14.47 -12.41 -11.34
C GLY A 328 -14.82 -13.89 -11.29
N TRP A 329 -16.10 -14.19 -11.11
CA TRP A 329 -16.59 -15.57 -11.09
C TRP A 329 -16.98 -16.03 -12.50
N ALA A 330 -16.38 -17.12 -12.96
CA ALA A 330 -16.71 -17.75 -14.25
C ALA A 330 -16.42 -19.25 -14.20
N ASN A 331 -17.23 -20.05 -14.91
CA ASN A 331 -17.06 -21.51 -15.01
C ASN A 331 -16.94 -22.23 -13.65
N GLY A 332 -17.71 -21.78 -12.65
CA GLY A 332 -17.71 -22.39 -11.31
C GLY A 332 -16.42 -22.13 -10.52
N SER A 333 -15.62 -21.13 -10.88
CA SER A 333 -14.39 -20.77 -10.18
C SER A 333 -14.12 -19.26 -10.22
N CYS A 334 -13.31 -18.77 -9.27
CA CYS A 334 -12.88 -17.39 -9.24
C CYS A 334 -11.60 -17.23 -10.10
N LEU A 335 -11.69 -16.44 -11.17
CA LEU A 335 -10.66 -16.30 -12.20
C LEU A 335 -10.28 -14.82 -12.44
N PRO A 336 -9.05 -14.54 -12.89
CA PRO A 336 -8.66 -13.18 -13.29
C PRO A 336 -9.49 -12.66 -14.47
N LEU A 337 -9.93 -11.39 -14.41
CA LEU A 337 -10.74 -10.76 -15.47
C LEU A 337 -10.00 -10.66 -16.82
N ALA A 338 -8.66 -10.61 -16.81
CA ALA A 338 -7.86 -10.64 -18.03
C ALA A 338 -8.10 -11.92 -18.86
N LEU A 339 -8.40 -13.07 -18.21
CA LEU A 339 -8.72 -14.32 -18.90
C LEU A 339 -10.03 -14.27 -19.70
N ASN A 340 -11.01 -13.48 -19.27
CA ASN A 340 -12.31 -13.40 -19.97
C ASN A 340 -12.23 -12.63 -21.30
N ARG A 341 -11.22 -11.79 -21.52
CA ARG A 341 -11.08 -11.05 -22.79
C ARG A 341 -10.61 -11.92 -23.96
N CYS A 342 -9.86 -13.00 -23.70
CA CYS A 342 -9.36 -13.89 -24.75
C CYS A 342 -10.35 -15.00 -25.16
N VAL A 343 -11.32 -15.35 -24.30
CA VAL A 343 -12.19 -16.52 -24.54
C VAL A 343 -13.45 -16.17 -25.33
N GLY A 344 -13.77 -14.89 -25.54
CA GLY A 344 -14.86 -14.48 -26.45
C GLY A 344 -16.25 -15.03 -26.10
N THR A 345 -16.43 -15.65 -24.93
CA THR A 345 -17.70 -16.23 -24.51
C THR A 345 -18.15 -15.61 -23.20
N LEU A 346 -19.28 -14.91 -23.32
CA LEU A 346 -20.21 -14.44 -22.30
C LEU A 346 -19.85 -13.11 -21.62
N PRO A 347 -20.86 -12.21 -21.49
CA PRO A 347 -20.69 -10.99 -20.71
C PRO A 347 -20.33 -11.38 -19.29
N PRO A 348 -19.43 -10.64 -18.63
CA PRO A 348 -19.17 -10.87 -17.23
C PRO A 348 -20.50 -10.62 -16.51
N ILE A 349 -20.92 -11.50 -15.58
CA ILE A 349 -22.16 -11.32 -14.83
C ILE A 349 -21.96 -10.10 -13.92
N PHE A 350 -22.18 -8.90 -14.48
CA PHE A 350 -22.10 -7.62 -13.80
C PHE A 350 -23.23 -6.74 -14.31
N PRO A 351 -24.29 -6.55 -13.52
CA PRO A 351 -24.96 -5.27 -13.46
C PRO A 351 -24.08 -4.32 -12.62
N PRO A 352 -23.92 -3.05 -13.03
CA PRO A 352 -23.17 -2.03 -12.29
C PRO A 352 -23.79 -1.65 -10.93
N ASN A 353 -24.92 -2.26 -10.56
CA ASN A 353 -25.70 -2.02 -9.34
C ASN A 353 -26.05 -3.32 -8.60
N PHE A 354 -25.04 -4.09 -8.19
CA PHE A 354 -25.21 -5.05 -7.09
C PHE A 354 -24.50 -4.52 -5.84
N TYR A 355 -24.95 -3.35 -5.37
CA TYR A 355 -25.38 -3.35 -3.99
C TYR A 355 -26.68 -4.16 -4.01
N PRO A 356 -26.77 -5.34 -3.37
CA PRO A 356 -28.10 -5.84 -3.08
C PRO A 356 -28.79 -4.72 -2.29
N PRO A 357 -29.94 -4.19 -2.73
CA PRO A 357 -30.73 -3.34 -1.86
C PRO A 357 -31.02 -4.12 -0.56
N PRO A 358 -31.20 -3.47 0.59
CA PRO A 358 -31.74 -4.14 1.78
C PRO A 358 -33.24 -4.42 1.54
N ALA A 359 -33.56 -5.35 0.65
CA ALA A 359 -34.91 -5.83 0.33
C ALA A 359 -34.75 -6.97 -0.69
N HIS A 360 -35.16 -8.22 -0.47
CA HIS A 360 -36.06 -8.84 0.48
C HIS A 360 -35.40 -10.11 1.02
N PRO A 361 -35.86 -10.66 2.16
CA PRO A 361 -35.45 -11.99 2.59
C PRO A 361 -35.84 -12.96 1.48
N SER A 362 -34.87 -13.37 0.66
CA SER A 362 -34.94 -14.71 0.09
C SER A 362 -35.28 -15.61 1.27
N PRO A 363 -36.43 -16.33 1.27
CA PRO A 363 -36.74 -17.20 2.38
C PRO A 363 -35.51 -18.05 2.60
N PHE A 364 -34.95 -17.95 3.81
CA PHE A 364 -33.75 -18.64 4.20
C PHE A 364 -33.87 -20.06 3.65
N PRO A 365 -32.97 -20.54 2.76
CA PRO A 365 -32.87 -21.97 2.61
C PRO A 365 -32.65 -22.48 4.03
N PRO A 366 -33.45 -23.45 4.51
CA PRO A 366 -33.30 -23.95 5.87
C PRO A 366 -31.82 -24.27 6.10
N LEU A 367 -31.37 -24.23 7.36
CA LEU A 367 -30.05 -24.71 7.79
C LEU A 367 -29.70 -26.13 7.29
N HIS A 368 -30.62 -26.80 6.58
CA HIS A 368 -30.58 -28.16 6.10
C HIS A 368 -30.98 -28.25 4.62
N PRO A 369 -30.03 -28.65 3.77
CA PRO A 369 -30.04 -29.97 3.16
C PRO A 369 -29.45 -30.95 4.18
N ALA A 370 -30.18 -32.02 4.49
CA ALA A 370 -29.89 -32.93 5.59
C ALA A 370 -28.59 -33.76 5.45
N ASP A 371 -27.80 -33.59 4.39
CA ASP A 371 -26.86 -34.62 3.94
C ASP A 371 -25.36 -34.26 3.94
N ASP A 372 -24.94 -33.10 4.48
CA ASP A 372 -23.51 -32.72 4.46
C ASP A 372 -22.94 -32.35 5.83
N PHE A 373 -23.17 -33.21 6.82
CA PHE A 373 -22.48 -33.14 8.12
C PHE A 373 -21.35 -34.16 8.18
N ARG A 374 -20.16 -33.69 8.56
CA ARG A 374 -19.03 -34.58 8.84
C ARG A 374 -19.25 -35.25 10.18
N ASN A 375 -19.50 -36.55 10.17
CA ASN A 375 -19.64 -37.36 11.37
C ASN A 375 -18.28 -37.54 12.06
N ILE A 376 -18.21 -37.20 13.36
CA ILE A 376 -17.01 -37.34 14.18
C ILE A 376 -17.36 -38.11 15.44
N SER A 377 -16.72 -39.26 15.63
CA SER A 377 -16.89 -40.03 16.86
C SER A 377 -15.98 -39.50 17.96
N VAL A 378 -16.57 -39.06 19.06
CA VAL A 378 -15.86 -38.52 20.23
C VAL A 378 -16.15 -39.40 21.44
N LEU A 379 -15.16 -39.59 22.31
CA LEU A 379 -15.30 -40.40 23.51
C LEU A 379 -15.94 -39.58 24.64
N PRO A 380 -16.87 -40.15 25.44
CA PRO A 380 -17.34 -39.53 26.66
C PRO A 380 -16.17 -39.14 27.58
N PHE A 381 -16.31 -38.01 28.27
CA PHE A 381 -15.33 -37.44 29.21
C PHE A 381 -13.98 -37.04 28.61
N SER A 382 -13.81 -37.15 27.29
CA SER A 382 -12.63 -36.63 26.60
C SER A 382 -12.68 -35.11 26.43
N ARG A 383 -11.51 -34.50 26.22
CA ARG A 383 -11.39 -33.11 25.78
C ARG A 383 -11.51 -33.07 24.27
N TYR A 384 -12.32 -32.17 23.75
CA TYR A 384 -12.49 -31.98 22.31
C TYR A 384 -12.56 -30.50 21.96
N TYR A 385 -12.27 -30.15 20.72
CA TYR A 385 -12.46 -28.79 20.22
C TYR A 385 -12.91 -28.79 18.77
N LEU A 386 -13.76 -27.83 18.45
CA LEU A 386 -14.19 -27.53 17.10
C LEU A 386 -13.39 -26.33 16.60
N ASN A 387 -12.88 -26.42 15.38
CA ASN A 387 -12.09 -25.37 14.77
C ASN A 387 -12.79 -24.84 13.51
N CYS A 388 -13.03 -23.54 13.48
CA CYS A 388 -13.49 -22.83 12.30
C CYS A 388 -12.39 -21.85 11.85
N SER A 389 -11.81 -22.11 10.68
CA SER A 389 -10.79 -21.24 10.11
C SER A 389 -11.38 -19.91 9.68
N ILE A 390 -10.71 -18.82 10.05
CA ILE A 390 -11.10 -17.47 9.65
C ILE A 390 -10.64 -17.24 8.21
N GLU A 391 -11.59 -17.15 7.28
CA GLU A 391 -11.37 -16.81 5.86
C GLU A 391 -11.35 -15.28 5.64
N SER A 392 -12.24 -14.55 6.30
CA SER A 392 -12.35 -13.08 6.23
C SER A 392 -12.18 -12.49 7.62
N ARG A 393 -11.34 -11.45 7.75
CA ARG A 393 -11.18 -10.71 9.01
C ARG A 393 -12.28 -9.67 9.24
N TYR A 394 -13.16 -9.45 8.27
CA TYR A 394 -14.30 -8.55 8.37
C TYR A 394 -15.58 -9.28 8.80
N ALA A 395 -15.60 -10.61 8.67
CA ALA A 395 -16.71 -11.44 9.09
C ALA A 395 -16.70 -11.68 10.61
N THR A 396 -17.91 -11.81 11.17
CA THR A 396 -18.12 -12.35 12.52
C THR A 396 -18.36 -13.86 12.44
N TYR A 397 -17.83 -14.61 13.40
CA TYR A 397 -17.89 -16.07 13.38
C TYR A 397 -18.65 -16.58 14.59
N THR A 398 -19.65 -17.42 14.37
CA THR A 398 -20.51 -17.96 15.42
C THR A 398 -20.65 -19.47 15.30
N TRP A 399 -20.59 -20.15 16.44
CA TRP A 399 -20.87 -21.57 16.57
C TRP A 399 -22.27 -21.79 17.11
N TYR A 400 -23.00 -22.70 16.47
CA TYR A 400 -24.29 -23.20 16.89
C TYR A 400 -24.21 -24.70 17.20
N HIS A 401 -24.91 -25.14 18.25
CA HIS A 401 -25.11 -26.54 18.60
C HIS A 401 -26.61 -26.78 18.75
N GLU A 402 -27.19 -27.67 17.94
CA GLU A 402 -28.66 -27.89 17.88
C GLU A 402 -29.43 -26.55 17.81
N ASP A 403 -29.00 -25.67 16.90
CA ASP A 403 -29.50 -24.31 16.67
C ASP A 403 -29.34 -23.30 17.84
N ALA A 404 -28.77 -23.72 18.97
CA ALA A 404 -28.43 -22.82 20.07
C ALA A 404 -27.04 -22.21 19.89
N LEU A 405 -26.90 -20.91 20.13
CA LEU A 405 -25.61 -20.22 20.07
C LEU A 405 -24.72 -20.68 21.23
N VAL A 406 -23.55 -21.25 20.91
CA VAL A 406 -22.58 -21.74 21.89
C VAL A 406 -21.29 -20.92 21.96
N ARG A 407 -20.94 -20.21 20.89
CA ARG A 407 -19.77 -19.31 20.88
C ARG A 407 -19.92 -18.23 19.82
N SER A 408 -19.46 -17.02 20.16
CA SER A 408 -19.18 -15.96 19.18
C SER A 408 -17.70 -15.59 19.25
N CYS A 409 -17.10 -15.42 18.08
CA CYS A 409 -15.74 -14.98 17.89
C CYS A 409 -15.78 -13.67 17.10
N ASN A 410 -15.30 -12.61 17.73
CA ASN A 410 -15.08 -11.35 17.04
C ASN A 410 -13.71 -11.37 16.35
N SER A 411 -13.57 -10.70 15.21
CA SER A 411 -12.35 -10.72 14.38
C SER A 411 -11.18 -9.89 14.94
N SER A 412 -11.18 -9.60 16.24
CA SER A 412 -10.12 -8.81 16.89
C SER A 412 -8.78 -9.57 16.96
N HIS A 413 -7.93 -9.28 15.95
CA HIS A 413 -6.47 -9.41 15.75
C HIS A 413 -5.62 -10.55 16.35
N ALA A 414 -6.02 -11.29 17.38
CA ALA A 414 -5.15 -12.25 18.08
C ALA A 414 -5.51 -13.73 17.86
N GLN A 415 -6.66 -14.06 17.26
CA GLN A 415 -7.09 -15.45 17.09
C GLN A 415 -6.90 -15.92 15.64
N ARG A 416 -6.13 -17.00 15.45
CA ARG A 416 -5.90 -17.64 14.13
C ARG A 416 -7.10 -18.50 13.66
N GLY A 417 -8.12 -18.65 14.50
CA GLY A 417 -9.33 -19.45 14.23
C GLY A 417 -10.37 -19.22 15.33
N CYS A 418 -11.63 -19.51 15.01
CA CYS A 418 -12.72 -19.48 15.98
C CYS A 418 -12.92 -20.88 16.58
N PHE A 419 -12.38 -21.07 17.78
CA PHE A 419 -12.41 -22.36 18.48
C PHE A 419 -13.55 -22.44 19.49
N HIS A 420 -14.26 -23.57 19.50
CA HIS A 420 -15.16 -23.95 20.58
C HIS A 420 -14.56 -25.15 21.32
N PHE A 421 -14.13 -24.94 22.57
CA PHE A 421 -13.48 -25.96 23.39
C PHE A 421 -14.50 -26.63 24.31
N ILE A 422 -14.50 -27.97 24.32
CA ILE A 422 -15.34 -28.82 25.17
C ILE A 422 -14.40 -29.53 26.17
N PRO A 423 -14.32 -29.07 27.43
CA PRO A 423 -13.38 -29.59 28.42
C PRO A 423 -13.63 -31.05 28.82
N SER A 424 -14.88 -31.50 28.77
CA SER A 424 -15.29 -32.86 29.08
C SER A 424 -16.60 -33.18 28.35
N VAL A 425 -16.53 -34.08 27.38
CA VAL A 425 -17.66 -34.42 26.51
C VAL A 425 -18.70 -35.24 27.28
N GLY A 426 -19.79 -34.58 27.65
CA GLY A 426 -21.02 -35.19 28.17
C GLY A 426 -22.09 -35.46 27.09
N ARG A 427 -23.20 -36.13 27.47
CA ARG A 427 -24.30 -36.47 26.55
C ARG A 427 -24.90 -35.27 25.83
N GLN A 428 -24.92 -34.11 26.49
CA GLN A 428 -25.43 -32.86 25.97
C GLN A 428 -24.55 -32.21 24.88
N HIS A 429 -23.34 -32.72 24.63
CA HIS A 429 -22.43 -32.17 23.62
C HIS A 429 -22.42 -33.02 22.34
N TYR A 430 -23.21 -34.09 22.26
CA TYR A 430 -23.42 -34.80 21.01
C TYR A 430 -24.49 -34.11 20.18
N GLY A 431 -24.45 -34.31 18.87
CA GLY A 431 -25.36 -33.64 17.94
C GLY A 431 -24.65 -32.76 16.93
N HIS A 432 -25.40 -31.85 16.33
CA HIS A 432 -24.98 -31.05 15.17
C HIS A 432 -24.33 -29.74 15.61
N TYR A 433 -23.14 -29.49 15.09
CA TYR A 433 -22.42 -28.23 15.24
C TYR A 433 -22.25 -27.56 13.88
N VAL A 434 -22.53 -26.26 13.84
CA VAL A 434 -22.38 -25.44 12.64
C VAL A 434 -21.58 -24.18 12.98
N CYS A 435 -20.52 -23.93 12.23
CA CYS A 435 -19.86 -22.62 12.22
C CYS A 435 -20.43 -21.78 11.10
N VAL A 436 -20.91 -20.58 11.42
CA VAL A 436 -21.45 -19.61 10.48
C VAL A 436 -20.55 -18.38 10.46
N SER A 437 -20.26 -17.86 9.27
CA SER A 437 -19.67 -16.54 9.09
C SER A 437 -20.71 -15.55 8.58
N GLU A 438 -20.65 -14.32 9.09
CA GLU A 438 -21.55 -13.23 8.73
C GLU A 438 -20.75 -11.95 8.43
N GLU A 439 -20.92 -11.42 7.21
CA GLU A 439 -20.24 -10.21 6.70
C GLU A 439 -21.20 -9.43 5.79
N ASP A 440 -21.39 -8.13 6.04
CA ASP A 440 -22.27 -7.24 5.26
C ASP A 440 -23.68 -7.83 4.99
N GLY A 441 -24.25 -8.52 5.97
CA GLY A 441 -25.57 -9.15 5.90
C GLY A 441 -25.61 -10.49 5.15
N PHE A 442 -24.49 -10.95 4.60
CA PHE A 442 -24.36 -12.28 4.02
C PHE A 442 -23.95 -13.31 5.09
N ARG A 443 -24.66 -14.44 5.14
CA ARG A 443 -24.40 -15.55 6.07
C ARG A 443 -24.09 -16.84 5.32
N GLN A 444 -23.02 -17.53 5.72
CA GLN A 444 -22.68 -18.85 5.17
C GLN A 444 -22.19 -19.81 6.24
N ALA A 445 -22.51 -21.10 6.09
CA ALA A 445 -22.00 -22.16 6.95
C ALA A 445 -20.64 -22.63 6.42
N LEU A 446 -19.59 -22.51 7.23
CA LEU A 446 -18.22 -22.88 6.88
C LEU A 446 -17.85 -24.30 7.33
N VAL A 447 -18.36 -24.71 8.50
CA VAL A 447 -18.09 -26.03 9.08
C VAL A 447 -19.40 -26.63 9.55
N LYS A 448 -19.64 -27.90 9.20
CA LYS A 448 -20.80 -28.69 9.64
C LYS A 448 -20.31 -30.04 10.14
N GLU A 449 -20.35 -30.22 11.46
CA GLU A 449 -19.86 -31.43 12.12
C GLU A 449 -20.95 -32.04 12.99
N ARG A 450 -21.01 -33.37 13.06
CA ARG A 450 -21.92 -34.10 13.94
C ARG A 450 -21.11 -34.94 14.90
N LEU A 451 -21.15 -34.60 16.18
CA LEU A 451 -20.46 -35.35 17.23
C LEU A 451 -21.31 -36.56 17.61
N LEU A 452 -20.74 -37.75 17.49
CA LEU A 452 -21.39 -39.04 17.77
C LEU A 452 -20.73 -39.71 18.97
N ASP A 453 -21.56 -40.31 19.83
CA ASP A 453 -21.09 -41.13 20.94
C ASP A 453 -20.54 -42.47 20.42
N ARG A 454 -19.23 -42.66 20.57
CA ARG A 454 -18.55 -43.90 20.16
C ARG A 454 -19.04 -45.13 20.93
N LEU A 455 -19.53 -44.97 22.16
CA LEU A 455 -20.06 -46.07 22.99
C LEU A 455 -21.52 -46.42 22.64
N GLY A 456 -22.29 -45.48 22.09
CA GLY A 456 -23.67 -45.72 21.64
C GLY A 456 -23.77 -46.63 20.40
N LEU A 457 -22.75 -46.64 19.54
CA LEU A 457 -22.69 -47.48 18.34
C LEU A 457 -22.28 -48.93 18.64
N LEU A 458 -21.51 -49.17 19.71
CA LEU A 458 -21.10 -50.51 20.12
C LEU A 458 -22.18 -51.29 20.88
N SER A 459 -23.20 -50.61 21.42
CA SER A 459 -24.36 -51.26 22.04
C SER A 459 -25.27 -51.97 21.02
N ARG A 460 -25.20 -51.61 19.72
CA ARG A 460 -26.14 -52.10 18.70
C ARG A 460 -25.54 -53.09 17.68
N ARG A 461 -24.24 -53.33 17.71
CA ARG A 461 -23.58 -54.39 16.91
C ARG A 461 -22.43 -55.02 17.71
N GLY A 462 -22.79 -55.85 18.68
CA GLY A 462 -21.86 -56.79 19.31
C GLY A 462 -21.53 -57.92 18.34
N GLY A 463 -20.48 -57.73 17.54
CA GLY A 463 -19.85 -58.78 16.74
C GLY A 463 -18.34 -58.60 16.84
N ALA A 464 -17.70 -59.47 17.61
CA ALA A 464 -16.26 -59.43 17.88
C ALA A 464 -15.46 -59.58 16.58
N GLY A 465 -14.59 -58.59 16.31
CA GLY A 465 -13.62 -58.61 15.23
C GLY A 465 -12.32 -57.99 15.72
N ALA A 466 -11.25 -58.79 15.69
CA ALA A 466 -9.93 -58.47 16.21
C ALA A 466 -9.29 -57.23 15.57
N ILE A 467 -8.50 -56.52 16.37
CA ILE A 467 -7.67 -55.37 15.96
C ILE A 467 -6.35 -55.90 15.39
N PRO A 468 -5.89 -55.47 14.21
CA PRO A 468 -4.46 -55.43 13.92
C PRO A 468 -3.90 -54.06 14.27
N ALA A 469 -2.77 -54.07 14.97
CA ALA A 469 -1.95 -52.90 15.22
C ALA A 469 -1.33 -52.40 13.91
N VAL A 470 -1.38 -51.10 13.65
CA VAL A 470 -0.62 -50.46 12.58
C VAL A 470 0.07 -49.21 13.12
N SER A 471 1.39 -49.23 13.02
CA SER A 471 2.37 -48.17 13.31
C SER A 471 2.48 -47.22 12.13
N TRP A 472 2.34 -45.90 12.31
CA TRP A 472 2.97 -44.86 11.46
C TRP A 472 3.25 -43.63 12.36
N SER A 473 4.51 -43.31 12.66
CA SER A 473 5.45 -42.50 11.86
C SER A 473 5.09 -41.01 11.84
N LEU A 474 5.96 -40.20 12.46
CA LEU A 474 5.96 -38.74 12.40
C LEU A 474 5.95 -38.25 10.95
N LEU A 475 5.12 -37.25 10.65
CA LEU A 475 5.35 -36.36 9.52
C LEU A 475 5.25 -34.90 10.00
N VAL A 476 6.40 -34.24 9.97
CA VAL A 476 6.54 -32.79 10.12
C VAL A 476 5.99 -32.15 8.85
N MET A 477 4.93 -31.36 8.96
CA MET A 477 4.47 -30.47 7.89
C MET A 477 4.97 -29.06 8.18
N VAL A 478 5.86 -28.58 7.32
CA VAL A 478 6.22 -27.16 7.19
C VAL A 478 5.07 -26.47 6.47
N VAL A 479 4.46 -25.46 7.09
CA VAL A 479 3.44 -24.61 6.45
C VAL A 479 4.04 -23.26 6.11
N ALA A 480 4.08 -22.95 4.82
CA ALA A 480 4.30 -21.61 4.30
C ALA A 480 3.00 -20.79 4.45
N VAL A 481 3.11 -19.59 5.02
CA VAL A 481 1.98 -18.65 5.17
C VAL A 481 2.10 -17.57 4.09
N VAL A 482 1.10 -17.52 3.22
CA VAL A 482 0.85 -16.40 2.29
C VAL A 482 -0.22 -15.52 2.95
N VAL A 483 0.12 -14.25 3.22
CA VAL A 483 -0.82 -13.26 3.74
C VAL A 483 -1.25 -12.37 2.58
N ALA A 484 -2.52 -12.47 2.18
CA ALA A 484 -3.20 -11.47 1.37
C ALA A 484 -4.08 -10.65 2.30
N GLU A 485 -3.75 -9.37 2.49
CA GLU A 485 -4.61 -8.39 3.14
C GLU A 485 -5.12 -7.44 2.06
N LEU A 486 -6.35 -7.69 1.61
CA LEU A 486 -7.18 -6.68 0.97
C LEU A 486 -7.92 -5.96 2.10
N PHE A 487 -7.55 -4.71 2.37
CA PHE A 487 -8.24 -3.89 3.36
C PHE A 487 -9.32 -3.02 2.72
N HIS A 488 -10.51 -3.04 3.32
CA HIS A 488 -11.23 -1.82 3.68
C HIS A 488 -10.57 -1.15 4.88
#